data_AF-A0A7Y1UWN0-F1
#
_entry.id   AF-A0A7Y1UWN0-F1
#
_cell.length_a   1.000
_cell.length_b   1.000
_cell.length_c   1.000
_cell.angle_alpha   90.00
_cell.angle_beta   90.00
_cell.angle_gamma   90.00
#
_symmetry.space_group_name_H-M   'P 1'
#
loop_
_entity.id
_entity.type
_entity.pdbx_description
1 polymer ?
#
loop_
_entity_poly.entity_id
_entity_poly.type
_entity_poly.pdbx_seq_one_letter_code
_entity_poly.pdbx_strand_id
1 'polypeptide(L)' 'MNRDLFELHADLEVRHWWFLGRRAVIGAIVRELVPPGKNHHIVDIGCGTGANIASFAGDYCATGIDPSDA' A
#
# COMPACT_ATOMS: atom_id res chain seq x y z
N MET A 1 15.43 11.83 -10.57
CA MET A 1 15.49 10.52 -9.90
C MET A 1 15.61 9.45 -10.98
N ASN A 2 16.47 8.44 -10.83
CA ASN A 2 16.76 7.47 -11.91
C ASN A 2 15.56 6.53 -12.13
N ARG A 3 14.94 6.60 -13.31
CA ARG A 3 13.70 5.88 -13.66
C ARG A 3 13.86 4.36 -13.54
N ASP A 4 15.02 3.84 -13.92
CA ASP A 4 15.30 2.40 -13.90
C ASP A 4 15.32 1.84 -12.47
N LEU A 5 15.79 2.64 -11.51
CA LEU A 5 15.81 2.27 -10.09
C LEU A 5 14.39 2.23 -9.49
N PHE A 6 13.50 3.11 -9.95
CA PHE A 6 12.11 3.10 -9.53
C PHE A 6 11.36 1.88 -10.02
N GLU A 7 11.53 1.53 -11.30
CA GLU A 7 10.87 0.37 -11.89
C GLU A 7 11.34 -0.92 -11.19
N LEU A 8 12.62 -1.02 -10.85
CA LEU A 8 13.16 -2.13 -10.07
C LEU A 8 12.55 -2.20 -8.66
N HIS A 9 12.45 -1.07 -7.97
CA HIS A 9 11.84 -1.03 -6.63
C HIS A 9 10.34 -1.38 -6.66
N ALA A 10 9.58 -0.86 -7.62
CA ALA A 10 8.17 -1.18 -7.77
C ALA A 10 7.95 -2.68 -8.05
N ASP A 11 8.78 -3.28 -8.89
CA ASP A 11 8.70 -4.71 -9.19
C ASP A 11 9.10 -5.59 -7.98
N LEU A 12 10.12 -5.19 -7.22
CA LEU A 12 10.47 -5.83 -5.96
C LEU A 12 9.33 -5.76 -4.94
N GLU A 13 8.62 -4.64 -4.87
CA GLU A 13 7.48 -4.50 -3.97
C GLU A 13 6.33 -5.46 -4.27
N VAL A 14 6.16 -5.88 -5.52
CA VAL A 14 5.12 -6.83 -5.90
C VAL A 14 5.56 -8.27 -5.63
N ARG A 15 6.84 -8.60 -5.84
CA ARG A 15 7.30 -10.00 -5.89
C ARG A 15 8.12 -10.45 -4.67
N HIS A 16 8.78 -9.52 -3.98
CA HIS A 16 9.68 -9.89 -2.90
C HIS A 16 8.89 -10.25 -1.62
N TRP A 17 9.28 -11.37 -1.00
CA TRP A 17 8.57 -12.01 0.12
C TRP A 17 8.29 -11.04 1.28
N TRP A 18 9.21 -10.12 1.55
CA TRP A 18 9.06 -9.11 2.62
C TRP A 18 7.82 -8.25 2.41
N PHE A 19 7.59 -7.73 1.20
CA PHE A 19 6.46 -6.84 0.93
C PHE A 19 5.14 -7.60 0.88
N LEU A 20 5.15 -8.80 0.31
CA LEU A 20 3.99 -9.70 0.31
C LEU A 20 3.57 -10.08 1.74
N GLY A 21 4.52 -10.54 2.56
CA GLY A 21 4.27 -10.92 3.95
C GLY A 21 3.84 -9.73 4.80
N ARG A 22 4.51 -8.58 4.66
CA ARG A 22 4.14 -7.36 5.37
C ARG A 22 2.71 -6.92 5.05
N ARG A 23 2.31 -6.90 3.77
CA ARG A 23 0.92 -6.58 3.38
C ARG A 23 -0.09 -7.58 3.91
N ALA A 24 0.24 -8.87 3.94
CA ALA A 24 -0.63 -9.89 4.50
C ALA A 24 -0.87 -9.66 6.00
N VAL A 25 0.19 -9.40 6.78
CA VAL A 25 0.10 -9.13 8.22
C VAL A 25 -0.68 -7.84 8.51
N ILE A 26 -0.33 -6.74 7.86
CA ILE A 26 -1.02 -5.45 8.05
C ILE A 26 -2.49 -5.59 7.63
N GLY A 27 -2.77 -6.24 6.51
CA GLY A 27 -4.13 -6.47 6.04
C GLY A 27 -4.98 -7.30 7.01
N ALA A 28 -4.39 -8.30 7.66
CA ALA A 28 -5.08 -9.08 8.70
C ALA A 28 -5.45 -8.21 9.91
N ILE A 29 -4.50 -7.41 10.40
CA ILE A 29 -4.71 -6.51 11.54
C ILE A 29 -5.80 -5.47 11.21
N VAL A 30 -5.74 -4.85 10.02
CA VAL A 30 -6.74 -3.86 9.60
C VAL A 30 -8.15 -4.46 9.57
N ARG A 31 -8.31 -5.66 8.99
CA ARG A 31 -9.61 -6.34 8.91
C ARG A 31 -10.15 -6.77 10.27
N GLU A 32 -9.27 -7.05 11.23
CA GLU A 32 -9.66 -7.35 12.61
C GLU A 32 -10.17 -6.10 13.34
N LEU A 33 -9.54 -4.95 13.11
CA LEU A 33 -9.90 -3.68 13.76
C LEU A 33 -11.11 -2.98 13.10
N VAL A 34 -11.20 -3.06 11.77
CA VAL A 34 -12.23 -2.38 10.98
C VAL A 34 -12.76 -3.35 9.93
N PRO A 35 -14.05 -3.76 10.02
CA PRO A 35 -14.62 -4.64 9.03
C PRO A 35 -14.56 -4.01 7.62
N PRO A 36 -14.38 -4.81 6.56
CA PRO A 36 -14.41 -4.31 5.18
C PRO A 36 -15.66 -3.47 4.89
N GLY A 37 -15.48 -2.33 4.23
CA GLY A 37 -16.56 -1.41 3.92
C GLY A 37 -16.08 -0.14 3.25
N LYS A 38 -16.76 0.26 2.17
CA LYS A 38 -16.41 1.47 1.39
C LYS A 38 -16.68 2.79 2.11
N ASN A 39 -17.39 2.74 3.23
CA ASN A 39 -17.58 3.84 4.17
C ASN A 39 -16.38 4.04 5.12
N HIS A 40 -15.42 3.13 5.14
CA HIS A 40 -14.21 3.24 5.95
C HIS A 40 -13.03 3.71 5.10
N HIS A 41 -12.33 4.72 5.61
CA HIS A 41 -11.20 5.35 4.92
C HIS A 41 -9.88 4.87 5.51
N ILE A 42 -8.97 4.43 4.65
CA ILE A 42 -7.58 4.12 4.98
C ILE A 42 -6.70 5.17 4.31
N VAL A 43 -5.80 5.74 5.09
CA VAL A 43 -4.83 6.74 4.62
C VAL A 43 -3.43 6.20 4.85
N ASP A 44 -2.62 6.14 3.79
CA ASP A 44 -1.21 5.76 3.83
C ASP A 44 -0.33 7.00 3.63
N ILE A 45 0.35 7.42 4.69
CA ILE A 45 1.20 8.61 4.73
C ILE A 45 2.65 8.19 4.51
N GLY A 46 3.31 8.76 3.50
CA GLY A 46 4.58 8.26 3.01
C GLY A 46 4.40 6.99 2.19
N CYS A 47 3.38 6.96 1.33
CA CYS A 47 2.98 5.75 0.61
C CYS A 47 3.99 5.29 -0.45
N GLY A 48 5.01 6.10 -0.76
CA GLY A 48 6.00 5.80 -1.78
C GLY A 48 5.34 5.50 -3.13
N THR A 49 5.53 4.28 -3.63
CA THR A 49 4.93 3.76 -4.88
C THR A 49 3.40 3.59 -4.81
N GLY A 50 2.81 3.60 -3.62
CA GLY A 50 1.39 3.32 -3.41
C GLY A 50 1.02 1.82 -3.39
N ALA A 51 1.97 0.88 -3.47
CA ALA A 51 1.67 -0.54 -3.54
C ALA A 51 0.91 -1.07 -2.31
N ASN A 52 1.16 -0.51 -1.13
CA ASN A 52 0.46 -0.90 0.09
C ASN A 52 -0.99 -0.40 0.09
N ILE A 53 -1.20 0.90 -0.12
CA ILE A 53 -2.55 1.47 -0.12
C ILE A 53 -3.44 0.89 -1.23
N ALA A 54 -2.87 0.57 -2.39
CA ALA A 54 -3.58 -0.11 -3.48
C ALA A 54 -4.17 -1.47 -3.04
N SER A 55 -3.49 -2.19 -2.14
CA SER A 55 -3.99 -3.48 -1.64
C SER A 55 -5.27 -3.38 -0.80
N PHE A 56 -5.61 -2.19 -0.30
CA PHE A 56 -6.83 -1.92 0.46
C PHE A 56 -7.96 -1.35 -0.39
N ALA A 57 -7.68 -0.91 -1.63
CA ALA A 57 -8.64 -0.25 -2.50
C ALA A 57 -9.81 -1.17 -2.95
N GLY A 58 -9.68 -2.50 -2.79
CA GLY A 58 -10.78 -3.45 -3.00
C GLY A 58 -11.87 -3.34 -1.91
N ASP A 59 -11.45 -3.24 -0.66
CA ASP A 59 -12.33 -3.39 0.51
C ASP A 59 -12.69 -2.06 1.19
N TYR A 60 -11.85 -1.03 1.00
CA TYR A 60 -11.95 0.25 1.70
C TYR A 60 -11.94 1.42 0.71
N CYS A 61 -12.22 2.64 1.21
CA CYS A 61 -11.85 3.87 0.52
C CYS A 61 -10.38 4.19 0.86
N ALA A 62 -9.50 4.24 -0.14
CA ALA A 62 -8.06 4.21 0.05
C ALA A 62 -7.39 5.47 -0.51
N THR A 63 -6.60 6.17 0.29
CA THR A 63 -5.89 7.41 -0.08
C THR A 63 -4.41 7.31 0.27
N GLY A 64 -3.52 7.53 -0.71
CA GLY A 64 -2.07 7.66 -0.49
C GLY A 64 -1.65 9.12 -0.50
N ILE A 65 -0.69 9.49 0.35
CA ILE A 65 -0.09 10.83 0.39
C ILE A 65 1.43 10.66 0.51
N ASP A 66 2.20 11.18 -0.44
CA ASP A 66 3.66 11.20 -0.38
C ASP A 66 4.20 12.54 -0.91
N PRO A 67 5.11 13.22 -0.18
CA PRO A 67 5.69 14.48 -0.65
C PRO A 67 6.66 14.32 -1.83
N SER A 68 7.05 13.08 -2.17
CA SER A 68 7.91 12.82 -3.33
C SER A 68 7.20 13.00 -4.69
N ASP A 69 5.87 13.17 -4.68
CA ASP A 69 5.06 13.58 -5.83
C ASP A 69 5.01 15.12 -6.05
N ALA A 70 5.80 15.91 -5.30
CA ALA A 70 5.91 17.37 -5.42
C ALA A 70 7.21 17.85 -6.11
#